data_AF-A0A2L2LHA4-F1
#
_entry.id   AF-A0A2L2LHA4-F1
#
_cell.length_a   1.000
_cell.length_b   1.000
_cell.length_c   1.000
_cell.angle_alpha   90.00
_cell.angle_beta   90.00
_cell.angle_gamma   90.00
#
_symmetry.space_group_name_H-M   'P 1'
#
loop_
_entity.id
_entity.type
_entity.pdbx_description
1 polymer ?
#
loop_
_entity_poly.entity_id
_entity_poly.type
_entity_poly.pdbx_seq_one_letter_code
_entity_poly.pdbx_strand_id
1 'polypeptide(L)'
;MRVGARSKQTKHDADHYGLRRESAAGAHRGAGWWVSLRRRGHRIVRLFKDSIYGSGDAAYREARAYRDAIILAIPPATNHEQAVLLRKNNRSGISGVRRVETADGDVWQATLMTSEGQKRENFSIAKFGEEAAKSMAITQRRKWLKALPVTHLAYAHHAAEVARAQFGDELAPADDVLPKLRLDDADIEARIKAINDQFDASRPKRLRVRVKSYMKDRVSIAVSDAGSPARKKLMHLNTRGGAGVEIIEAIKGVMKEAIATVYDQNIWLWFSSEHVNELLDPQTFDIDQGFNVLVIVPEERLRSHAEQRTEAIDYARHEEQTI
;
A
#
# COMPACT_ATOMS: atom_id res chain seq x y z
N MET A 1 -41.52 -22.50 -2.44
CA MET A 1 -40.36 -21.64 -2.76
C MET A 1 -39.82 -21.04 -1.48
N ARG A 2 -38.67 -21.51 -0.99
CA ARG A 2 -37.98 -20.91 0.16
C ARG A 2 -37.15 -19.74 -0.33
N VAL A 3 -37.50 -18.54 0.14
CA VAL A 3 -36.75 -17.30 -0.07
C VAL A 3 -35.37 -17.48 0.55
N GLY A 4 -34.34 -17.42 -0.28
CA GLY A 4 -32.94 -17.57 0.13
C GLY A 4 -32.58 -16.52 1.18
N ALA A 5 -32.08 -16.98 2.32
CA ALA A 5 -31.52 -16.13 3.35
C ALA A 5 -30.33 -15.35 2.76
N ARG A 6 -30.49 -14.04 2.57
CA ARG A 6 -29.36 -13.14 2.33
C ARG A 6 -28.40 -13.28 3.50
N SER A 7 -27.21 -13.82 3.25
CA SER A 7 -26.10 -13.80 4.19
C SER A 7 -25.86 -12.35 4.61
N LYS A 8 -25.90 -12.08 5.92
CA LYS A 8 -25.55 -10.76 6.45
C LYS A 8 -24.07 -10.52 6.10
N GLN A 9 -23.80 -9.72 5.07
CA GLN A 9 -22.47 -9.22 4.77
C GLN A 9 -21.95 -8.56 6.04
N THR A 10 -21.03 -9.23 6.73
CA THR A 10 -20.30 -8.63 7.83
C THR A 10 -19.53 -7.45 7.24
N LYS A 11 -19.61 -6.30 7.90
CA LYS A 11 -19.06 -5.01 7.43
C LYS A 11 -17.55 -5.02 7.10
N HIS A 12 -16.89 -6.17 7.25
CA HIS A 12 -15.45 -6.43 7.11
C HIS A 12 -15.16 -7.85 6.58
N ASP A 13 -15.75 -8.25 5.45
CA ASP A 13 -15.31 -9.46 4.74
C ASP A 13 -13.84 -9.33 4.31
N ALA A 14 -13.10 -10.44 4.32
CA ALA A 14 -11.65 -10.48 4.05
C ALA A 14 -11.26 -9.82 2.72
N ASP A 15 -12.14 -9.89 1.73
CA ASP A 15 -11.92 -9.34 0.39
C ASP A 15 -12.10 -7.82 0.30
N HIS A 16 -12.74 -7.21 1.30
CA HIS A 16 -13.10 -5.78 1.29
C HIS A 16 -12.52 -4.99 2.47
N TYR A 17 -11.95 -5.65 3.49
CA TYR A 17 -11.33 -4.94 4.60
C TYR A 17 -10.23 -3.99 4.09
N GLY A 18 -10.39 -2.70 4.39
CA GLY A 18 -9.44 -1.66 3.99
C GLY A 18 -9.37 -1.39 2.49
N LEU A 19 -10.22 -2.00 1.65
CA LEU A 19 -10.24 -1.84 0.19
C LEU A 19 -11.54 -1.19 -0.26
N ARG A 20 -11.45 -0.17 -1.11
CA ARG A 20 -12.63 0.50 -1.70
C ARG A 20 -12.39 0.84 -3.16
N ARG A 21 -13.33 0.46 -4.02
CA ARG A 21 -13.34 0.91 -5.42
C ARG A 21 -13.69 2.40 -5.52
N GLU A 22 -12.90 3.13 -6.28
CA GLU A 22 -13.21 4.46 -6.79
C GLU A 22 -13.62 4.33 -8.26
N SER A 23 -14.86 4.68 -8.55
CA SER A 23 -15.37 4.78 -9.92
C SER A 23 -14.81 6.03 -10.59
N ALA A 24 -14.66 5.99 -11.92
CA ALA A 24 -14.27 7.16 -12.69
C ALA A 24 -15.35 8.25 -12.55
N ALA A 25 -15.03 9.35 -11.87
CA ALA A 25 -15.94 10.47 -11.67
C ALA A 25 -15.67 11.56 -12.72
N GLY A 26 -16.18 11.34 -13.94
CA GLY A 26 -16.02 12.24 -15.08
C GLY A 26 -14.71 12.06 -15.85
N ALA A 27 -14.50 12.89 -16.88
CA ALA A 27 -13.40 12.74 -17.86
C ALA A 27 -11.97 12.85 -17.28
N HIS A 28 -11.82 13.44 -16.09
CA HIS A 28 -10.51 13.74 -15.49
C HIS A 28 -10.17 12.92 -14.23
N ARG A 29 -11.14 12.18 -13.67
CA ARG A 29 -10.90 11.31 -12.51
C ARG A 29 -10.94 9.86 -12.96
N GLY A 30 -9.77 9.26 -13.15
CA GLY A 30 -9.64 7.85 -13.48
C GLY A 30 -10.11 6.97 -12.32
N ALA A 31 -10.63 5.78 -12.65
CA ALA A 31 -10.99 4.77 -11.67
C ALA A 31 -9.76 4.18 -10.97
N GLY A 32 -9.97 3.58 -9.79
CA GLY A 32 -8.90 2.97 -9.01
C GLY A 32 -9.39 2.28 -7.75
N TRP A 33 -8.45 1.82 -6.93
CA TRP A 33 -8.70 1.18 -5.65
C TRP A 33 -7.98 1.91 -4.51
N TRP A 34 -8.75 2.33 -3.52
CA TRP A 34 -8.22 2.87 -2.28
C TRP A 34 -7.89 1.73 -1.32
N VAL A 35 -6.66 1.75 -0.80
CA VAL A 35 -6.31 1.10 0.45
C VAL A 35 -6.44 2.15 1.55
N SER A 36 -7.28 1.91 2.55
CA SER A 36 -7.45 2.79 3.71
C SER A 36 -7.65 1.97 4.98
N LEU A 37 -6.63 1.92 5.82
CA LEU A 37 -6.67 1.22 7.10
C LEU A 37 -5.92 1.99 8.19
N ARG A 38 -6.16 1.63 9.45
CA ARG A 38 -5.45 2.19 10.61
C ARG A 38 -4.77 1.08 11.38
N ARG A 39 -3.50 1.29 11.74
CA ARG A 39 -2.71 0.36 12.57
C ARG A 39 -1.87 1.15 13.57
N ARG A 40 -1.93 0.77 14.85
CA ARG A 40 -1.13 1.38 15.93
C ARG A 40 -1.15 2.93 15.88
N GLY A 41 -2.33 3.54 15.69
CA GLY A 41 -2.49 5.00 15.57
C GLY A 41 -2.19 5.61 14.18
N HIS A 42 -1.49 4.89 13.31
CA HIS A 42 -1.08 5.36 11.99
C HIS A 42 -2.18 5.12 10.95
N ARG A 43 -2.52 6.16 10.20
CA ARG A 43 -3.50 6.10 9.11
C ARG A 43 -2.77 5.85 7.79
N ILE A 44 -2.96 4.65 7.22
CA ILE A 44 -2.37 4.26 5.95
C ILE A 44 -3.42 4.42 4.86
N VAL A 45 -3.17 5.33 3.91
CA VAL A 45 -4.06 5.59 2.77
C VAL A 45 -3.26 5.63 1.49
N ARG A 46 -3.66 4.86 0.48
CA ARG A 46 -3.01 4.84 -0.84
C ARG A 46 -4.02 4.51 -1.94
N LEU A 47 -3.88 5.15 -3.10
CA LEU A 47 -4.71 4.92 -4.29
C LEU A 47 -3.94 4.19 -5.39
N PHE A 48 -4.51 3.11 -5.89
CA PHE A 48 -4.02 2.32 -7.01
C PHE A 48 -4.91 2.59 -8.23
N LYS A 49 -4.42 3.41 -9.18
CA LYS A 49 -5.22 3.83 -10.34
C LYS A 49 -5.21 2.77 -11.44
N ASP A 50 -6.35 2.57 -12.09
CA ASP A 50 -6.46 1.69 -13.25
C ASP A 50 -5.53 2.13 -14.38
N SER A 51 -5.36 3.44 -14.57
CA SER A 51 -4.43 3.98 -15.59
C SER A 51 -2.95 3.70 -15.31
N ILE A 52 -2.61 3.27 -14.08
CA ILE A 52 -1.25 2.88 -13.71
C ILE A 52 -1.04 1.39 -13.94
N TYR A 53 -2.04 0.56 -13.62
CA TYR A 53 -1.96 -0.91 -13.62
C TYR A 53 -2.68 -1.59 -14.79
N GLY A 54 -3.34 -0.81 -15.66
CA GLY A 54 -3.97 -1.25 -16.91
C GLY A 54 -5.45 -1.56 -16.80
N SER A 55 -5.88 -2.13 -15.68
CA SER A 55 -7.28 -2.49 -15.45
C SER A 55 -7.68 -2.37 -13.98
N GLY A 56 -9.00 -2.37 -13.74
CA GLY A 56 -9.55 -2.42 -12.38
C GLY A 56 -9.12 -3.66 -11.61
N ASP A 57 -9.03 -4.81 -12.27
CA ASP A 57 -8.63 -6.07 -11.62
C ASP A 57 -7.13 -6.11 -11.30
N ALA A 58 -6.28 -5.60 -12.20
CA ALA A 58 -4.86 -5.45 -11.93
C ALA A 58 -4.62 -4.47 -10.77
N ALA A 59 -5.31 -3.33 -10.77
CA ALA A 59 -5.25 -2.38 -9.67
C ALA A 59 -5.77 -2.96 -8.34
N TYR A 60 -6.79 -3.83 -8.38
CA TYR A 60 -7.29 -4.52 -7.19
C TYR A 60 -6.24 -5.48 -6.62
N ARG A 61 -5.61 -6.31 -7.46
CA ARG A 61 -4.56 -7.25 -7.03
C ARG A 61 -3.42 -6.53 -6.31
N GLU A 62 -2.96 -5.41 -6.86
CA GLU A 62 -1.90 -4.59 -6.27
C GLU A 62 -2.35 -3.92 -4.96
N ALA A 63 -3.56 -3.38 -4.91
CA ALA A 63 -4.12 -2.80 -3.70
C ALA A 63 -4.26 -3.85 -2.57
N ARG A 64 -4.69 -5.07 -2.91
CA ARG A 64 -4.79 -6.20 -1.97
C ARG A 64 -3.42 -6.63 -1.48
N ALA A 65 -2.45 -6.81 -2.38
CA ALA A 65 -1.07 -7.15 -2.01
C ALA A 65 -0.45 -6.09 -1.07
N TYR A 66 -0.65 -4.81 -1.37
CA TYR A 66 -0.17 -3.71 -0.53
C TYR A 66 -0.82 -3.74 0.86
N ARG A 67 -2.14 -3.94 0.93
CA ARG A 67 -2.85 -4.10 2.21
C ARG A 67 -2.27 -5.25 3.02
N ASP A 68 -2.08 -6.41 2.39
CA ASP A 68 -1.61 -7.62 3.08
C ASP A 68 -0.17 -7.45 3.56
N ALA A 69 0.71 -6.82 2.77
CA ALA A 69 2.07 -6.45 3.18
C ALA A 69 2.07 -5.51 4.40
N ILE A 70 1.17 -4.53 4.44
CA ILE A 70 1.02 -3.62 5.59
C ILE A 70 0.52 -4.35 6.83
N ILE A 71 -0.44 -5.27 6.67
CA ILE A 71 -0.96 -6.08 7.78
C ILE A 71 0.13 -6.99 8.36
N LEU A 72 0.97 -7.56 7.48
CA LEU A 72 2.09 -8.41 7.87
C LEU A 72 3.23 -7.61 8.54
N ALA A 73 3.55 -6.42 8.04
CA ALA A 73 4.66 -5.64 8.59
C ALA A 73 4.30 -4.93 9.91
N ILE A 74 3.01 -4.65 10.16
CA ILE A 74 2.55 -3.86 11.29
C ILE A 74 1.46 -4.63 12.05
N PRO A 75 1.85 -5.53 12.97
CA PRO A 75 0.90 -6.35 13.71
C PRO A 75 -0.07 -5.47 14.52
N PRO A 76 -1.33 -5.91 14.71
CA PRO A 76 -2.27 -5.21 15.58
C PRO A 76 -1.67 -5.05 16.99
N ALA A 77 -1.96 -3.93 17.64
CA ALA A 77 -1.56 -3.74 19.04
C ALA A 77 -2.17 -4.84 19.90
N THR A 78 -1.44 -5.32 20.89
CA THR A 78 -1.95 -6.30 21.85
C THR A 78 -2.77 -5.60 22.93
N ASN A 79 -3.65 -6.35 23.58
CA ASN A 79 -4.38 -5.89 24.76
C ASN A 79 -3.44 -5.53 25.92
N HIS A 80 -2.28 -6.19 26.01
CA HIS A 80 -1.20 -5.86 26.94
C HIS A 80 -0.59 -4.48 26.65
N GLU A 81 -0.18 -4.23 25.40
CA GLU A 81 0.35 -2.92 24.97
C GLU A 81 -0.65 -1.79 25.30
N GLN A 82 -1.95 -2.02 25.08
CA GLN A 82 -2.99 -1.04 25.46
C GLN A 82 -3.16 -0.89 26.98
N ALA A 83 -3.03 -1.98 27.74
CA ALA A 83 -3.19 -1.94 29.19
C ALA A 83 -2.06 -1.18 29.90
N VAL A 84 -0.85 -1.15 29.33
CA VAL A 84 0.31 -0.43 29.88
C VAL A 84 0.48 0.97 29.29
N LEU A 85 -0.24 1.32 28.21
CA LEU A 85 -0.15 2.62 27.56
C LEU A 85 -0.51 3.76 28.53
N LEU A 86 0.41 4.70 28.69
CA LEU A 86 0.21 5.88 29.51
C LEU A 86 -0.72 6.88 28.80
N ARG A 87 -1.74 7.33 29.53
CA ARG A 87 -2.68 8.35 29.04
C ARG A 87 -2.21 9.74 29.47
N LYS A 88 -2.52 10.76 28.67
CA LYS A 88 -2.15 12.16 28.95
C LYS A 88 -2.62 12.68 30.31
N ASN A 89 -3.69 12.13 30.86
CA ASN A 89 -4.25 12.49 32.16
C ASN A 89 -3.72 11.64 33.32
N ASN A 90 -2.75 10.75 33.08
CA ASN A 90 -2.13 9.95 34.12
C ASN A 90 -1.13 10.78 34.91
N ARG A 91 -1.31 10.86 36.23
CA ARG A 91 -0.39 11.57 37.14
C ARG A 91 0.46 10.65 38.02
N SER A 92 0.24 9.34 37.97
CA SER A 92 0.97 8.36 38.78
C SER A 92 2.24 7.84 38.10
N GLY A 93 2.35 8.01 36.78
CA GLY A 93 3.39 7.41 35.94
C GLY A 93 3.13 5.95 35.56
N ILE A 94 2.03 5.34 36.02
CA ILE A 94 1.69 3.94 35.75
C ILE A 94 0.25 3.82 35.27
N SER A 95 0.03 3.21 34.10
CA SER A 95 -1.31 3.06 33.53
C SER A 95 -2.21 2.21 34.42
N GLY A 96 -3.42 2.72 34.68
CA GLY A 96 -4.39 2.06 35.55
C GLY A 96 -4.15 2.26 37.05
N VAL A 97 -3.09 2.96 37.47
CA VAL A 97 -2.85 3.34 38.87
C VAL A 97 -3.11 4.84 39.03
N ARG A 98 -3.89 5.25 40.03
CA ARG A 98 -4.13 6.68 40.32
C ARG A 98 -4.48 6.90 41.78
N ARG A 99 -4.17 8.09 42.29
CA ARG A 99 -4.73 8.59 43.55
C ARG A 99 -6.17 9.07 43.31
N VAL A 100 -7.07 8.71 44.21
CA VAL A 100 -8.48 9.12 44.18
C VAL A 100 -8.83 9.66 45.55
N GLU A 101 -9.36 10.87 45.57
CA GLU A 101 -9.92 11.50 46.76
C GLU A 101 -11.33 10.92 46.98
N THR A 102 -11.61 10.42 48.19
CA THR A 102 -12.93 9.88 48.55
C THR A 102 -13.40 10.47 49.88
N ALA A 103 -14.71 10.42 50.15
CA ALA A 103 -15.28 10.94 51.39
C ALA A 103 -14.70 10.26 52.65
N ASP A 104 -14.32 8.99 52.52
CA ASP A 104 -13.75 8.17 53.61
C ASP A 104 -12.22 8.27 53.71
N GLY A 105 -11.61 9.20 52.95
CA GLY A 105 -10.18 9.43 52.90
C GLY A 105 -9.53 9.00 51.58
N ASP A 106 -8.32 9.49 51.33
CA ASP A 106 -7.65 9.27 50.05
C ASP A 106 -7.24 7.80 49.87
N VAL A 107 -7.35 7.33 48.63
CA VAL A 107 -6.97 5.96 48.26
C VAL A 107 -6.06 5.95 47.04
N TRP A 108 -5.15 4.96 47.01
CA TRP A 108 -4.51 4.53 45.77
C TRP A 108 -5.36 3.45 45.10
N GLN A 109 -5.73 3.69 43.85
CA GLN A 109 -6.61 2.81 43.08
C GLN A 109 -5.85 2.14 41.94
N ALA A 110 -6.03 0.81 41.81
CA ALA A 110 -5.64 0.03 40.65
C ALA A 110 -6.88 -0.29 39.79
N THR A 111 -6.76 -0.19 38.46
CA THR A 111 -7.83 -0.51 37.50
C THR A 111 -7.30 -1.25 36.28
N LEU A 112 -8.01 -2.27 35.79
CA LEU A 112 -7.74 -2.95 34.52
C LEU A 112 -9.03 -3.12 33.71
N MET A 113 -8.99 -2.81 32.42
CA MET A 113 -10.05 -3.21 31.49
C MET A 113 -9.74 -4.60 30.93
N THR A 114 -10.68 -5.51 31.03
CA THR A 114 -10.61 -6.86 30.47
C THR A 114 -11.82 -7.12 29.58
N SER A 115 -11.83 -8.23 28.85
CA SER A 115 -13.02 -8.66 28.07
C SER A 115 -14.25 -8.89 28.97
N GLU A 116 -14.03 -9.22 30.24
CA GLU A 116 -15.08 -9.44 31.25
C GLU A 116 -15.53 -8.14 31.95
N GLY A 117 -14.91 -7.01 31.63
CA GLY A 117 -15.21 -5.70 32.20
C GLY A 117 -14.06 -5.08 32.98
N GLN A 118 -14.39 -4.06 33.79
CA GLN A 118 -13.40 -3.26 34.53
C GLN A 118 -13.13 -3.86 35.92
N LYS A 119 -11.91 -4.35 36.15
CA LYS A 119 -11.40 -4.66 37.48
C LYS A 119 -10.96 -3.37 38.18
N ARG A 120 -11.27 -3.24 39.47
CA ARG A 120 -10.94 -2.07 40.29
C ARG A 120 -10.69 -2.49 41.73
N GLU A 121 -9.64 -1.94 42.35
CA GLU A 121 -9.30 -2.19 43.74
C GLU A 121 -8.67 -0.94 44.36
N ASN A 122 -9.01 -0.64 45.61
CA ASN A 122 -8.62 0.56 46.32
C ASN A 122 -7.80 0.21 47.56
N PHE A 123 -6.74 0.97 47.82
CA PHE A 123 -5.86 0.83 48.98
C PHE A 123 -5.86 2.15 49.75
N SER A 124 -6.35 2.12 50.99
CA SER A 124 -6.50 3.32 51.83
C SER A 124 -5.15 3.88 52.29
N ILE A 125 -4.94 5.17 52.07
CA ILE A 125 -3.74 5.88 52.54
C ILE A 125 -3.75 6.01 54.06
N ALA A 126 -4.93 6.22 54.67
CA ALA A 126 -5.06 6.31 56.13
C ALA A 126 -4.64 4.99 56.84
N LYS A 127 -4.88 3.84 56.20
CA LYS A 127 -4.56 2.52 56.78
C LYS A 127 -3.11 2.09 56.54
N PHE A 128 -2.56 2.37 55.38
CA PHE A 128 -1.27 1.81 54.95
C PHE A 128 -0.16 2.86 54.77
N GLY A 129 -0.48 4.14 54.82
CA GLY A 129 0.42 5.22 54.42
C GLY A 129 0.51 5.39 52.91
N GLU A 130 0.94 6.58 52.46
CA GLU A 130 0.98 6.97 51.04
C GLU A 130 1.79 6.00 50.19
N GLU A 131 3.03 5.74 50.60
CA GLU A 131 3.99 4.92 49.85
C GLU A 131 3.56 3.45 49.78
N ALA A 132 3.11 2.88 50.91
CA ALA A 132 2.72 1.48 50.94
C ALA A 132 1.41 1.25 50.17
N ALA A 133 0.42 2.15 50.29
CA ALA A 133 -0.81 2.08 49.52
C ALA A 133 -0.54 2.16 48.00
N LYS A 134 0.38 3.04 47.58
CA LYS A 134 0.83 3.12 46.18
C LYS A 134 1.51 1.82 45.74
N SER A 135 2.40 1.27 46.55
CA SER A 135 3.10 0.01 46.25
C SER A 135 2.14 -1.18 46.10
N MET A 136 1.11 -1.25 46.95
CA MET A 136 0.06 -2.28 46.86
C MET A 136 -0.75 -2.13 45.56
N ALA A 137 -1.14 -0.92 45.19
CA ALA A 137 -1.85 -0.66 43.93
C ALA A 137 -1.01 -1.08 42.70
N ILE A 138 0.30 -0.81 42.72
CA ILE A 138 1.22 -1.23 41.65
C ILE A 138 1.37 -2.75 41.61
N THR A 139 1.50 -3.40 42.77
CA THR A 139 1.63 -4.86 42.87
C THR A 139 0.38 -5.55 42.34
N GLN A 140 -0.80 -5.06 42.72
CA GLN A 140 -2.06 -5.58 42.21
C GLN A 140 -2.20 -5.36 40.70
N ARG A 141 -1.77 -4.20 40.21
CA ARG A 141 -1.72 -3.92 38.76
C ARG A 141 -0.83 -4.93 38.01
N ARG A 142 0.38 -5.22 38.52
CA ARG A 142 1.27 -6.24 37.94
C ARG A 142 0.62 -7.62 37.93
N LYS A 143 -0.02 -8.02 39.02
CA LYS A 143 -0.73 -9.31 39.12
C LYS A 143 -1.81 -9.44 38.05
N TRP A 144 -2.61 -8.40 37.85
CA TRP A 144 -3.65 -8.42 36.81
C TRP A 144 -3.10 -8.41 35.39
N LEU A 145 -2.00 -7.70 35.13
CA LEU A 145 -1.34 -7.74 33.82
C LEU A 145 -0.80 -9.15 33.53
N LYS A 146 -0.11 -9.78 34.49
CA LYS A 146 0.41 -11.15 34.33
C LYS A 146 -0.70 -12.18 34.05
N ALA A 147 -1.88 -11.97 34.62
CA ALA A 147 -3.05 -12.83 34.41
C ALA A 147 -3.89 -12.47 33.17
N LEU A 148 -3.59 -11.36 32.47
CA LEU A 148 -4.31 -10.95 31.28
C LEU A 148 -3.88 -11.84 30.10
N PRO A 149 -4.80 -12.56 29.42
CA PRO A 149 -4.44 -13.35 28.25
C PRO A 149 -3.95 -12.43 27.13
N VAL A 150 -2.78 -12.68 26.55
CA VAL A 150 -2.23 -11.82 25.48
C VAL A 150 -3.01 -12.09 24.19
N THR A 151 -3.66 -11.06 23.65
CA THR A 151 -4.40 -11.16 22.40
C THR A 151 -4.17 -9.92 21.54
N HIS A 152 -4.15 -10.11 20.22
CA HIS A 152 -4.13 -8.99 19.28
C HIS A 152 -5.50 -8.30 19.22
N LEU A 153 -5.50 -6.99 19.35
CA LEU A 153 -6.67 -6.15 19.15
C LEU A 153 -6.83 -5.84 17.66
N ALA A 154 -7.42 -6.79 16.94
CA ALA A 154 -7.80 -6.59 15.55
C ALA A 154 -9.30 -6.26 15.47
N TYR A 155 -9.62 -5.11 14.86
CA TYR A 155 -11.00 -4.62 14.71
C TYR A 155 -11.81 -5.34 13.62
N ALA A 156 -11.18 -6.22 12.83
CA ALA A 156 -11.83 -7.01 11.80
C ALA A 156 -11.46 -8.49 11.96
N HIS A 157 -12.42 -9.39 11.70
CA HIS A 157 -12.26 -10.83 11.86
C HIS A 157 -11.04 -11.36 11.09
N HIS A 158 -10.92 -11.00 9.82
CA HIS A 158 -9.79 -11.40 8.98
C HIS A 158 -8.44 -10.87 9.50
N ALA A 159 -8.41 -9.61 9.95
CA ALA A 159 -7.21 -9.05 10.57
C ALA A 159 -6.84 -9.76 11.88
N ALA A 160 -7.81 -10.35 12.58
CA ALA A 160 -7.58 -11.15 13.78
C ALA A 160 -7.06 -12.55 13.43
N GLU A 161 -7.60 -13.18 12.39
CA GLU A 161 -7.15 -14.49 11.88
C GLU A 161 -5.72 -14.44 11.36
N VAL A 162 -5.41 -13.48 10.49
CA VAL A 162 -4.04 -13.27 9.97
C VAL A 162 -3.09 -13.02 11.14
N ALA A 163 -3.51 -12.21 12.11
CA ALA A 163 -2.65 -11.94 13.26
C ALA A 163 -2.41 -13.17 14.14
N ARG A 164 -3.43 -14.02 14.37
CA ARG A 164 -3.27 -15.29 15.08
C ARG A 164 -2.37 -16.26 14.34
N ALA A 165 -2.52 -16.36 13.02
CA ALA A 165 -1.77 -17.30 12.19
C ALA A 165 -0.30 -16.88 12.01
N GLN A 166 -0.01 -15.58 11.92
CA GLN A 166 1.32 -15.07 11.59
C GLN A 166 2.14 -14.58 12.80
N PHE A 167 1.48 -14.14 13.88
CA PHE A 167 2.16 -13.56 15.06
C PHE A 167 1.82 -14.27 16.37
N GLY A 168 1.17 -15.43 16.31
CA GLY A 168 0.79 -16.20 17.50
C GLY A 168 1.97 -16.49 18.44
N ASP A 169 3.14 -16.77 17.86
CA ASP A 169 4.36 -17.12 18.60
C ASP A 169 5.05 -15.91 19.24
N GLU A 170 4.73 -14.68 18.83
CA GLU A 170 5.31 -13.46 19.40
C GLU A 170 4.63 -13.03 20.71
N LEU A 171 3.53 -13.67 21.11
CA LEU A 171 2.67 -13.27 22.24
C LEU A 171 3.25 -13.61 23.63
N ALA A 172 4.41 -13.04 23.99
CA ALA A 172 4.89 -13.10 25.38
C ALA A 172 4.08 -12.17 26.31
N PRO A 173 3.66 -12.64 27.51
CA PRO A 173 3.03 -11.79 28.52
C PRO A 173 3.91 -10.60 28.91
N ALA A 174 3.32 -9.42 29.12
CA ALA A 174 4.06 -8.33 29.76
C ALA A 174 4.21 -8.63 31.25
N ASP A 175 5.45 -8.81 31.70
CA ASP A 175 5.78 -8.99 33.13
C ASP A 175 5.86 -7.67 33.90
N ASP A 176 5.76 -6.52 33.20
CA ASP A 176 5.99 -5.20 33.78
C ASP A 176 4.79 -4.25 33.58
N VAL A 177 4.65 -3.31 34.51
CA VAL A 177 3.64 -2.24 34.54
C VAL A 177 3.99 -1.07 33.64
N LEU A 178 5.26 -0.96 33.24
CA LEU A 178 5.74 0.09 32.34
C LEU A 178 5.56 -0.32 30.89
N PRO A 179 5.18 0.63 30.00
CA PRO A 179 5.06 0.35 28.59
C PRO A 179 6.42 0.05 27.98
N LYS A 180 6.64 -1.20 27.56
CA LYS A 180 7.64 -1.55 26.55
C LYS A 180 6.94 -1.49 25.19
N LEU A 181 7.11 -0.40 24.44
CA LEU A 181 6.66 -0.39 23.04
C LEU A 181 7.50 -1.43 22.29
N ARG A 182 6.84 -2.43 21.69
CA ARG A 182 7.52 -3.42 20.85
C ARG A 182 7.91 -2.88 19.47
N LEU A 183 7.25 -1.81 19.04
CA LEU A 183 7.53 -1.04 17.82
C LEU A 183 7.24 0.41 18.16
N ASP A 184 8.23 1.29 18.05
CA ASP A 184 8.02 2.73 18.18
C ASP A 184 7.41 3.34 16.92
N ASP A 185 6.98 4.59 16.99
CA ASP A 185 6.33 5.27 15.86
C ASP A 185 7.29 5.42 14.66
N ALA A 186 8.59 5.62 14.91
CA ALA A 186 9.59 5.77 13.86
C ALA A 186 9.82 4.47 13.08
N ASP A 187 9.86 3.33 13.77
CA ASP A 187 9.95 2.00 13.15
C ASP A 187 8.72 1.71 12.28
N ILE A 188 7.53 2.09 12.76
CA ILE A 188 6.28 1.90 12.01
C ILE A 188 6.30 2.75 10.74
N GLU A 189 6.68 4.03 10.84
CA GLU A 189 6.80 4.92 9.69
C GLU A 189 7.85 4.42 8.68
N ALA A 190 8.99 3.93 9.15
CA ALA A 190 10.04 3.36 8.30
C ALA A 190 9.55 2.12 7.55
N ARG A 191 8.80 1.22 8.21
CA ARG A 191 8.19 0.04 7.56
C ARG A 191 7.16 0.44 6.50
N ILE A 192 6.28 1.41 6.81
CA ILE A 192 5.30 1.93 5.84
C ILE A 192 6.03 2.52 4.64
N LYS A 193 7.10 3.28 4.87
CA LYS A 193 7.91 3.88 3.80
C LYS A 193 8.57 2.80 2.93
N ALA A 194 9.19 1.79 3.52
CA ALA A 194 9.85 0.71 2.78
C ALA A 194 8.86 -0.05 1.88
N ILE A 195 7.68 -0.38 2.39
CA ILE A 195 6.61 -0.99 1.58
C ILE A 195 6.17 -0.03 0.48
N ASN A 196 6.04 1.26 0.78
CA ASN A 196 5.63 2.23 -0.22
C ASN A 196 6.62 2.31 -1.39
N ASP A 197 7.91 2.38 -1.08
CA ASP A 197 9.01 2.44 -2.04
C ASP A 197 9.06 1.16 -2.88
N GLN A 198 8.89 -0.02 -2.27
CA GLN A 198 8.82 -1.30 -2.97
C GLN A 198 7.69 -1.31 -4.01
N PHE A 199 6.48 -0.91 -3.61
CA PHE A 199 5.33 -0.84 -4.51
C PHE A 199 5.41 0.29 -5.54
N ASP A 200 6.25 1.30 -5.31
CA ASP A 200 6.53 2.34 -6.31
C ASP A 200 7.53 1.83 -7.36
N ALA A 201 8.54 1.07 -6.93
CA ALA A 201 9.54 0.45 -7.79
C ALA A 201 8.93 -0.64 -8.70
N SER A 202 7.97 -1.41 -8.18
CA SER A 202 7.29 -2.50 -8.90
C SER A 202 6.18 -2.04 -9.84
N ARG A 203 5.92 -0.73 -9.97
CA ARG A 203 4.88 -0.24 -10.88
C ARG A 203 5.17 -0.68 -12.32
N PRO A 204 4.15 -1.12 -13.07
CA PRO A 204 4.31 -1.46 -14.48
C PRO A 204 4.95 -0.31 -15.25
N LYS A 205 5.94 -0.63 -16.10
CA LYS A 205 6.53 0.36 -17.00
C LYS A 205 5.50 0.71 -18.06
N ARG A 206 5.45 2.00 -18.42
CA ARG A 206 4.46 2.52 -19.35
C ARG A 206 5.13 3.34 -20.44
N LEU A 207 4.50 3.40 -21.59
CA LEU A 207 4.92 4.26 -22.68
C LEU A 207 3.73 5.14 -23.06
N ARG A 208 3.92 6.46 -22.94
CA ARG A 208 2.98 7.45 -23.46
C ARG A 208 3.57 8.11 -24.69
N VAL A 209 2.85 8.04 -25.80
CA VAL A 209 3.18 8.73 -27.04
C VAL A 209 2.03 9.66 -27.39
N ARG A 210 2.35 10.93 -27.58
CA ARG A 210 1.39 11.95 -27.98
C ARG A 210 1.88 12.67 -29.22
N VAL A 211 1.08 12.65 -30.27
CA VAL A 211 1.27 13.42 -31.50
C VAL A 211 0.19 14.48 -31.55
N LYS A 212 0.56 15.74 -31.70
CA LYS A 212 -0.38 16.85 -31.78
C LYS A 212 0.09 17.90 -32.78
N SER A 213 -0.78 18.26 -33.72
CA SER A 213 -0.58 19.41 -34.60
C SER A 213 -0.83 20.73 -33.86
N TYR A 214 0.04 21.72 -34.09
CA TYR A 214 -0.05 23.08 -33.58
C TYR A 214 0.21 24.05 -34.74
N MET A 215 -0.84 24.77 -35.18
CA MET A 215 -0.81 25.61 -36.39
C MET A 215 -0.64 24.79 -37.69
N LYS A 216 -0.84 25.40 -38.87
CA LYS A 216 -0.91 24.69 -40.16
C LYS A 216 0.34 23.86 -40.54
N ASP A 217 1.51 24.11 -39.92
CA ASP A 217 2.80 23.57 -40.40
C ASP A 217 3.66 22.92 -39.30
N ARG A 218 3.16 22.64 -38.09
CA ARG A 218 4.02 22.10 -37.01
C ARG A 218 3.35 21.00 -36.21
N VAL A 219 4.01 19.85 -36.15
CA VAL A 219 3.61 18.71 -35.31
C VAL A 219 4.54 18.59 -34.11
N SER A 220 3.96 18.30 -32.96
CA SER A 220 4.65 18.05 -31.70
C SER A 220 4.51 16.58 -31.33
N ILE A 221 5.63 15.91 -31.07
CA ILE A 221 5.71 14.50 -30.71
C ILE A 221 6.33 14.41 -29.32
N ALA A 222 5.54 13.95 -28.35
CA ALA A 222 5.97 13.77 -26.97
C ALA A 222 5.96 12.28 -26.61
N VAL A 223 7.12 11.77 -26.21
CA VAL A 223 7.29 10.40 -25.71
C VAL A 223 7.68 10.48 -24.23
N SER A 224 7.04 9.69 -23.38
CA SER A 224 7.40 9.61 -21.96
C SER A 224 7.17 8.23 -21.37
N ASP A 225 7.93 7.89 -20.34
CA ASP A 225 7.72 6.66 -19.56
C ASP A 225 6.51 6.73 -18.60
N ALA A 226 5.81 7.87 -18.58
CA ALA A 226 4.69 8.17 -17.69
C ALA A 226 5.00 7.84 -16.21
N GLY A 227 6.27 7.93 -15.80
CA GLY A 227 6.75 7.72 -14.44
C GLY A 227 6.62 8.93 -13.54
N SER A 228 7.16 8.83 -12.32
CA SER A 228 7.29 9.96 -11.40
C SER A 228 8.62 9.83 -10.65
N PRO A 229 9.65 10.65 -11.01
CA PRO A 229 9.66 11.62 -12.10
C PRO A 229 9.59 10.94 -13.49
N ALA A 230 8.96 11.59 -14.46
CA ALA A 230 8.82 11.05 -15.81
C ALA A 230 10.05 11.35 -16.67
N ARG A 231 10.65 10.33 -17.29
CA ARG A 231 11.60 10.52 -18.39
C ARG A 231 10.80 10.80 -19.65
N LYS A 232 11.08 11.93 -20.30
CA LYS A 232 10.33 12.38 -21.48
C LYS A 232 11.23 13.01 -22.52
N LYS A 233 10.86 12.83 -23.78
CA LYS A 233 11.45 13.51 -24.94
C LYS A 233 10.33 14.21 -25.71
N LEU A 234 10.54 15.49 -26.02
CA LEU A 234 9.64 16.30 -26.82
C LEU A 234 10.39 16.71 -28.09
N MET A 235 9.79 16.44 -29.24
CA MET A 235 10.34 16.76 -30.55
C MET A 235 9.30 17.52 -31.36
N HIS A 236 9.76 18.28 -32.34
CA HIS A 236 8.91 19.04 -33.26
C HIS A 236 9.28 18.74 -34.70
N LEU A 237 8.26 18.62 -35.55
CA LEU A 237 8.41 18.41 -36.98
C LEU A 237 7.70 19.53 -37.74
N ASN A 238 8.35 20.04 -38.78
CA ASN A 238 7.74 20.97 -39.71
C ASN A 238 7.06 20.18 -40.82
N THR A 239 5.79 20.47 -41.10
CA THR A 239 4.97 19.77 -42.10
C THR A 239 4.73 20.59 -43.36
N ARG A 240 5.34 21.78 -43.49
CA ARG A 240 5.15 22.67 -44.63
C ARG A 240 5.56 22.03 -45.95
N GLY A 241 4.61 21.90 -46.87
CA GLY A 241 4.85 21.49 -48.26
C GLY A 241 5.17 20.01 -48.47
N GLY A 242 5.12 19.18 -47.41
CA GLY A 242 5.34 17.73 -47.52
C GLY A 242 4.06 17.00 -47.94
N ALA A 243 4.22 15.90 -48.68
CA ALA A 243 3.10 15.01 -48.94
C ALA A 243 2.69 14.26 -47.65
N GLY A 244 1.41 13.90 -47.50
CA GLY A 244 0.89 13.26 -46.28
C GLY A 244 1.67 11.99 -45.89
N VAL A 245 2.09 11.19 -46.88
CA VAL A 245 2.89 9.97 -46.67
C VAL A 245 4.29 10.29 -46.13
N GLU A 246 4.97 11.30 -46.69
CA GLU A 246 6.30 11.73 -46.26
C GLU A 246 6.26 12.26 -44.82
N ILE A 247 5.21 12.99 -44.47
CA ILE A 247 5.00 13.49 -43.11
C ILE A 247 4.82 12.32 -42.14
N ILE A 248 4.03 11.30 -42.49
CA ILE A 248 3.84 10.11 -41.66
C ILE A 248 5.16 9.36 -41.45
N GLU A 249 5.95 9.14 -42.49
CA GLU A 249 7.27 8.51 -42.38
C GLU A 249 8.23 9.32 -41.49
N ALA A 250 8.20 10.64 -41.60
CA ALA A 250 9.01 11.51 -40.76
C ALA A 250 8.57 11.45 -39.28
N ILE A 251 7.26 11.40 -38.99
CA ILE A 251 6.74 11.18 -37.63
C ILE A 251 7.21 9.81 -37.10
N LYS A 252 7.14 8.74 -37.91
CA LYS A 252 7.66 7.41 -37.54
C LYS A 252 9.15 7.45 -37.18
N GLY A 253 9.96 8.13 -37.99
CA GLY A 253 11.39 8.31 -37.73
C GLY A 253 11.68 9.03 -36.41
N VAL A 254 10.98 10.14 -36.14
CA VAL A 254 11.15 10.91 -34.89
C VAL A 254 10.70 10.11 -33.67
N MET A 255 9.59 9.36 -33.77
CA MET A 255 9.16 8.50 -32.67
C MET A 255 10.14 7.38 -32.39
N LYS A 256 10.73 6.77 -33.43
CA LYS A 256 11.79 5.75 -33.27
C LYS A 256 12.94 6.29 -32.45
N GLU A 257 13.46 7.45 -32.79
CA GLU A 257 14.57 8.09 -32.06
C GLU A 257 14.16 8.42 -30.61
N ALA A 258 12.98 9.00 -30.42
CA ALA A 258 12.50 9.38 -29.09
C ALA A 258 12.24 8.17 -28.18
N ILE A 259 11.64 7.09 -28.71
CA ILE A 259 11.40 5.85 -27.96
C ILE A 259 12.72 5.15 -27.64
N ALA A 260 13.63 5.05 -28.61
CA ALA A 260 14.96 4.47 -28.37
C ALA A 260 15.77 5.22 -27.32
N THR A 261 15.53 6.53 -27.16
CA THR A 261 16.17 7.35 -26.12
C THR A 261 15.55 7.14 -24.73
N VAL A 262 14.22 7.00 -24.65
CA VAL A 262 13.51 6.85 -23.36
C VAL A 262 13.58 5.41 -22.84
N TYR A 263 13.57 4.44 -23.75
CA TYR A 263 13.68 3.00 -23.51
C TYR A 263 14.83 2.43 -24.36
N ASP A 264 14.52 1.71 -25.44
CA ASP A 264 15.48 1.09 -26.36
C ASP A 264 14.83 0.82 -27.74
N GLN A 265 15.60 0.21 -28.64
CA GLN A 265 15.15 -0.13 -29.99
C GLN A 265 14.15 -1.30 -30.02
N ASN A 266 14.17 -2.21 -29.05
CA ASN A 266 13.25 -3.35 -29.00
C ASN A 266 11.83 -2.88 -28.67
N ILE A 267 11.70 -1.93 -27.73
CA ILE A 267 10.42 -1.31 -27.39
C ILE A 267 9.85 -0.56 -28.59
N TRP A 268 10.69 0.10 -29.40
CA TRP A 268 10.24 0.68 -30.67
C TRP A 268 9.68 -0.38 -31.62
N LEU A 269 10.39 -1.49 -31.84
CA LEU A 269 9.93 -2.55 -32.77
C LEU A 269 8.57 -3.11 -32.35
N TRP A 270 8.41 -3.44 -31.07
CA TRP A 270 7.15 -3.89 -30.50
C TRP A 270 6.05 -2.84 -30.68
N PHE A 271 6.26 -1.62 -30.18
CA PHE A 271 5.27 -0.54 -30.25
C PHE A 271 4.90 -0.20 -31.69
N SER A 272 5.88 -0.25 -32.60
CA SER A 272 5.65 0.00 -34.02
C SER A 272 4.74 -1.04 -34.64
N SER A 273 4.98 -2.32 -34.33
CA SER A 273 4.21 -3.45 -34.88
C SER A 273 2.78 -3.50 -34.36
N GLU A 274 2.57 -3.27 -33.06
CA GLU A 274 1.26 -3.42 -32.42
C GLU A 274 0.39 -2.16 -32.49
N HIS A 275 1.00 -0.98 -32.57
CA HIS A 275 0.26 0.29 -32.44
C HIS A 275 0.55 1.27 -33.57
N VAL A 276 1.81 1.55 -33.90
CA VAL A 276 2.14 2.64 -34.84
C VAL A 276 1.64 2.35 -36.25
N ASN A 277 1.65 1.09 -36.70
CA ASN A 277 1.17 0.73 -38.02
C ASN A 277 -0.31 1.04 -38.23
N GLU A 278 -1.13 0.87 -37.19
CA GLU A 278 -2.56 1.21 -37.20
C GLU A 278 -2.77 2.71 -36.95
N LEU A 279 -2.09 3.30 -35.97
CA LEU A 279 -2.25 4.71 -35.59
C LEU A 279 -1.77 5.70 -36.66
N LEU A 280 -0.85 5.28 -37.53
CA LEU A 280 -0.29 6.08 -38.62
C LEU A 280 -0.48 5.38 -39.97
N ASP A 281 -1.62 4.72 -40.14
CA ASP A 281 -2.05 4.26 -41.45
C ASP A 281 -2.34 5.49 -42.33
N PRO A 282 -1.70 5.62 -43.52
CA PRO A 282 -1.93 6.73 -44.44
C PRO A 282 -3.38 6.93 -44.87
N GLN A 283 -4.23 5.90 -44.77
CA GLN A 283 -5.64 5.99 -45.15
C GLN A 283 -6.54 6.56 -44.04
N THR A 284 -6.13 6.44 -42.77
CA THR A 284 -7.00 6.74 -41.63
C THR A 284 -6.44 7.81 -40.70
N PHE A 285 -5.14 8.06 -40.74
CA PHE A 285 -4.50 9.03 -39.85
C PHE A 285 -4.82 10.47 -40.23
N ASP A 286 -5.45 11.19 -39.30
CA ASP A 286 -5.69 12.63 -39.37
C ASP A 286 -4.66 13.37 -38.51
N ILE A 287 -3.78 14.14 -39.17
CA ILE A 287 -2.71 14.89 -38.53
C ILE A 287 -3.22 16.02 -37.63
N ASP A 288 -4.36 16.63 -37.98
CA ASP A 288 -4.92 17.75 -37.25
C ASP A 288 -5.55 17.29 -35.93
N GLN A 289 -6.11 16.08 -35.91
CA GLN A 289 -6.57 15.42 -34.69
C GLN A 289 -5.40 14.87 -33.86
N GLY A 290 -4.44 14.23 -34.51
CA GLY A 290 -3.34 13.52 -33.85
C GLY A 290 -3.82 12.40 -32.92
N PHE A 291 -2.99 12.02 -31.95
CA PHE A 291 -3.36 10.99 -30.96
C PHE A 291 -2.60 11.14 -29.64
N ASN A 292 -3.13 10.50 -28.60
CA ASN A 292 -2.48 10.40 -27.30
C ASN A 292 -2.72 9.00 -26.73
N VAL A 293 -1.71 8.15 -26.81
CA VAL A 293 -1.78 6.75 -26.43
C VAL A 293 -0.90 6.51 -25.22
N LEU A 294 -1.42 5.75 -24.25
CA LEU A 294 -0.69 5.24 -23.09
C LEU A 294 -0.83 3.72 -23.10
N VAL A 295 0.29 3.03 -23.20
CA VAL A 295 0.35 1.57 -23.15
C VAL A 295 1.22 1.11 -21.98
N ILE A 296 0.95 -0.09 -21.48
CA ILE A 296 1.83 -0.79 -20.57
C ILE A 296 2.85 -1.53 -21.40
N VAL A 297 4.13 -1.40 -21.05
CA VAL A 297 5.21 -2.11 -21.72
C VAL A 297 5.26 -3.53 -21.14
N PRO A 298 5.12 -4.59 -21.96
CA PRO A 298 5.17 -5.96 -21.46
C PRO A 298 6.52 -6.26 -20.81
N GLU A 299 6.52 -6.98 -19.69
CA GLU A 299 7.75 -7.26 -18.95
C GLU A 299 8.74 -8.10 -19.76
N GLU A 300 8.27 -8.99 -20.63
CA GLU A 300 9.14 -9.81 -21.48
C GLU A 300 9.95 -8.96 -22.46
N ARG A 301 9.47 -7.76 -22.78
CA ARG A 301 10.11 -6.81 -23.70
C ARG A 301 11.11 -5.89 -23.02
N LEU A 302 11.07 -5.80 -21.69
CA LEU A 302 12.01 -5.00 -20.89
C LEU A 302 13.28 -5.79 -20.54
N ARG A 303 13.21 -7.11 -20.53
CA ARG A 303 14.37 -7.98 -20.29
C ARG A 303 15.26 -7.96 -21.53
N SER A 304 16.54 -7.65 -21.35
CA SER A 304 17.50 -7.73 -22.46
C SER A 304 17.66 -9.19 -22.90
N HIS A 305 17.84 -9.43 -24.20
CA HIS A 305 18.06 -10.79 -24.75
C HIS A 305 19.29 -11.51 -24.14
N ALA A 306 20.18 -10.79 -23.43
CA ALA A 306 21.33 -11.35 -22.74
C ALA A 306 20.95 -12.15 -21.47
N GLU A 307 19.90 -11.72 -20.76
CA GLU A 307 19.42 -12.43 -19.55
C GLU A 307 18.59 -13.65 -19.93
N GLN A 308 17.74 -13.54 -20.97
CA GLN A 308 16.93 -14.66 -21.47
C GLN A 308 17.79 -15.79 -22.06
N ARG A 309 18.93 -15.47 -22.68
CA ARG A 309 19.86 -16.48 -23.20
C ARG A 309 20.63 -17.20 -22.08
N THR A 310 20.89 -16.52 -20.96
CA THR A 310 21.60 -17.12 -19.82
C THR A 310 20.68 -18.08 -19.06
N GLU A 311 19.42 -17.72 -18.81
CA GLU A 311 18.43 -18.63 -18.20
C GLU A 311 18.08 -19.82 -19.11
N ALA A 312 17.97 -19.63 -20.43
CA ALA A 312 17.72 -20.74 -21.36
C ALA A 312 18.91 -21.71 -21.47
N ILE A 313 20.15 -21.23 -21.33
CA ILE A 313 21.35 -22.07 -21.30
C ILE A 313 21.47 -22.81 -19.96
N ASP A 314 21.10 -22.18 -18.84
CA ASP A 314 21.11 -22.82 -17.53
C ASP A 314 20.00 -23.88 -17.39
N TYR A 315 18.82 -23.66 -18.01
CA TYR A 315 17.76 -24.68 -18.06
C TYR A 315 18.17 -25.90 -18.92
N ALA A 316 18.83 -25.67 -20.06
CA ALA A 316 19.34 -26.75 -20.91
C ALA A 316 20.50 -27.54 -20.25
N ARG A 317 21.36 -26.88 -19.48
CA ARG A 317 22.42 -27.55 -18.69
C ARG A 317 21.87 -28.37 -17.52
N HIS A 318 20.74 -27.96 -16.94
CA HIS A 318 20.11 -28.72 -15.87
C HIS A 318 19.41 -29.99 -16.39
N GLU A 319 18.88 -29.97 -17.61
CA GLU A 319 18.33 -31.17 -18.27
C GLU A 319 19.43 -32.15 -18.71
N GLU A 320 20.58 -31.67 -19.20
CA GLU A 320 21.72 -32.54 -19.56
C GLU A 320 22.42 -33.19 -18.35
N GLN A 321 22.23 -32.65 -17.13
CA GLN A 321 22.78 -33.24 -15.89
C GLN A 321 21.82 -34.22 -15.20
N THR A 322 20.61 -34.40 -15.72
CA THR A 322 19.59 -35.30 -15.15
C THR A 322 19.30 -36.53 -16.04
N ILE A 323 20.15 -36.78 -17.04
CA ILE A 323 20.15 -38.00 -17.88
C ILE A 323 21.39 -38.83 -17.57
#